data_AF-A0A074ZX42-F1
#
_entry.id   AF-A0A074ZX42-F1
#
_cell.length_a   1.000
_cell.length_b   1.000
_cell.length_c   1.000
_cell.angle_alpha   90.00
_cell.angle_beta   90.00
_cell.angle_gamma   90.00
#
_symmetry.space_group_name_H-M   'P 1'
#
loop_
_entity.id
_entity.type
_entity.pdbx_description
1 polymer ?
#
loop_
_entity_poly.entity_id
_entity_poly.type
_entity_poly.pdbx_seq_one_letter_code
_entity_poly.pdbx_strand_id
1 'polypeptide(L)'
;MRVTLSPCSKEPCVIVRGKTIRVEIEFVADRDIATELPEIRGSSGHGPQVLQFPEGGICAHLSPSCPIKARKFYALLYRPRVNLQSR
;
A
#
# COMPACT_ATOMS: atom_id res chain seq x y z
N MET A 1 11.18 6.47 5.87
CA MET A 1 10.14 5.69 5.17
C MET A 1 10.71 4.32 4.87
N ARG A 2 9.94 3.25 5.10
CA ARG A 2 10.34 1.87 4.79
C ARG A 2 9.20 1.18 4.04
N VAL A 3 9.54 0.38 3.04
CA VAL A 3 8.58 -0.43 2.28
C VAL A 3 9.03 -1.88 2.35
N THR A 4 8.11 -2.77 2.74
CA THR A 4 8.35 -4.21 2.81
C THR A 4 7.30 -4.94 1.98
N LEU A 5 7.75 -5.88 1.15
CA LEU A 5 6.91 -6.72 0.29
C LEU A 5 7.17 -8.19 0.64
N SER A 6 6.13 -8.94 0.99
CA SER A 6 6.24 -10.40 1.19
C SER A 6 5.45 -11.13 0.10
N PRO A 7 6.04 -12.17 -0.54
CA PRO A 7 7.21 -12.96 -0.09
C PRO A 7 8.56 -12.54 -0.69
N CYS A 8 8.78 -11.26 -1.02
CA CYS A 8 10.03 -10.84 -1.63
C CYS A 8 11.18 -10.79 -0.61
N SER A 9 12.20 -11.62 -0.84
CA SER A 9 13.43 -11.69 -0.03
C SER A 9 14.69 -11.29 -0.79
N LYS A 10 14.57 -11.03 -2.10
CA LYS A 10 15.68 -10.63 -2.98
C LYS A 10 15.20 -9.70 -4.09
N GLU A 11 16.13 -8.98 -4.67
CA GLU A 11 15.89 -8.14 -5.84
C GLU A 11 16.36 -8.87 -7.12
N PRO A 12 15.57 -8.87 -8.22
CA PRO A 12 14.26 -8.25 -8.34
C PRO A 12 13.16 -9.01 -7.57
N CYS A 13 12.20 -8.26 -7.01
CA CYS A 13 11.02 -8.81 -6.34
C CYS A 13 10.04 -9.37 -7.37
N VAL A 14 9.89 -10.70 -7.40
CA VAL A 14 8.98 -11.39 -8.33
C VAL A 14 7.62 -11.55 -7.68
N ILE A 15 6.61 -10.91 -8.28
CA ILE A 15 5.22 -10.96 -7.85
C ILE A 15 4.42 -11.80 -8.86
N VAL A 16 3.70 -12.81 -8.38
CA VAL A 16 3.00 -13.78 -9.24
C VAL A 16 1.52 -13.40 -9.40
N ARG A 17 1.03 -13.39 -10.64
CA ARG A 17 -0.38 -13.11 -10.97
C ARG A 17 -1.35 -13.99 -10.19
N GLY A 18 -2.46 -13.42 -9.76
CA GLY A 18 -3.51 -14.11 -9.00
C GLY A 18 -3.15 -14.45 -7.54
N LYS A 19 -1.90 -14.26 -7.12
CA LYS A 19 -1.47 -14.44 -5.72
C LYS A 19 -1.73 -13.19 -4.90
N THR A 20 -1.88 -13.38 -3.61
CA THR A 20 -1.93 -12.29 -2.63
C THR A 20 -0.54 -12.01 -2.13
N ILE A 21 -0.13 -10.74 -2.16
CA ILE A 21 1.10 -10.28 -1.51
C ILE A 21 0.77 -9.53 -0.23
N ARG A 22 1.75 -9.34 0.64
CA ARG A 22 1.64 -8.42 1.79
C ARG A 22 2.50 -7.21 1.51
N VAL A 23 1.89 -6.03 1.59
CA VAL A 23 2.55 -4.73 1.45
C VAL A 23 2.49 -4.04 2.80
N GLU A 24 3.66 -3.59 3.28
CA GLU A 24 3.79 -2.85 4.53
C GLU A 24 4.62 -1.60 4.28
N ILE A 25 4.06 -0.43 4.61
CA ILE A 25 4.69 0.87 4.43
C ILE A 25 4.73 1.60 5.77
N GLU A 26 5.93 1.87 6.25
CA GLU A 26 6.16 2.63 7.47
C GLU A 26 6.64 4.05 7.12
N PHE A 27 5.93 5.07 7.62
CA PHE A 27 6.22 6.46 7.32
C PHE A 27 5.93 7.38 8.51
N VAL A 28 6.52 8.57 8.48
CA VAL A 28 6.16 9.68 9.37
C VAL A 28 5.32 10.64 8.56
N ALA A 29 4.18 11.06 9.09
CA ALA A 29 3.35 12.04 8.41
C ALA A 29 3.95 13.45 8.55
N ASP A 30 4.07 14.20 7.45
CA ASP A 30 4.59 15.56 7.50
C ASP A 30 3.54 16.60 7.92
N ARG A 31 2.26 16.31 7.68
CA ARG A 31 1.12 17.19 7.97
C ARG A 31 -0.08 16.41 8.46
N ASP A 32 -1.03 17.12 9.08
CA ASP A 32 -2.33 16.58 9.43
C ASP A 32 -3.16 16.30 8.16
N ILE A 33 -3.82 15.14 8.12
CA ILE A 33 -4.73 14.75 7.04
C ILE A 33 -6.04 14.23 7.67
N ALA A 34 -7.15 14.84 7.28
CA ALA A 34 -8.50 14.41 7.65
C ALA A 34 -8.95 13.18 6.84
N THR A 35 -9.99 12.49 7.31
CA THR A 35 -10.48 11.18 6.84
C THR A 35 -10.84 11.09 5.34
N GLU A 36 -11.10 12.21 4.68
CA GLU A 36 -11.65 12.26 3.31
C GLU A 36 -10.60 12.16 2.18
N LEU A 37 -9.30 12.21 2.50
CA LEU A 37 -8.24 12.44 1.51
C LEU A 37 -7.25 11.30 1.20
N PRO A 38 -7.14 10.21 1.98
CA PRO A 38 -6.07 9.27 1.69
C PRO A 38 -6.45 8.26 0.61
N GLU A 39 -5.96 8.52 -0.61
CA GLU A 39 -5.99 7.57 -1.72
C GLU A 39 -4.66 6.79 -1.81
N ILE A 40 -4.74 5.48 -2.09
CA ILE A 40 -3.59 4.74 -2.58
C ILE A 40 -3.64 4.76 -4.09
N ARG A 41 -2.65 5.38 -4.70
CA ARG A 41 -2.41 5.30 -6.14
C ARG A 41 -1.18 4.46 -6.38
N GLY A 42 -1.31 3.45 -7.22
CA GLY A 42 -0.16 2.71 -7.74
C GLY A 42 0.03 3.01 -9.21
N SER A 43 1.28 3.24 -9.59
CA SER A 43 1.71 3.29 -10.98
C SER A 43 2.61 2.09 -11.26
N SER A 44 2.36 1.42 -12.38
CA SER A 44 3.15 0.30 -12.88
C SER A 44 3.94 0.74 -14.10
N GLY A 45 4.76 1.79 -13.99
CA GLY A 45 5.61 2.27 -15.08
C GLY A 45 4.84 2.45 -16.40
N HIS A 46 5.02 1.51 -17.35
CA HIS A 46 4.39 1.48 -18.68
C HIS A 46 3.26 0.42 -18.84
N GLY A 47 2.85 -0.25 -17.78
CA GLY A 47 1.85 -1.32 -17.81
C GLY A 47 0.59 -0.99 -17.03
N PRO A 48 -0.49 -1.76 -17.22
CA PRO A 48 -1.73 -1.57 -16.49
C PRO A 48 -1.57 -1.92 -15.02
N GLN A 49 -2.44 -1.35 -14.21
CA GLN A 49 -2.42 -1.47 -12.77
C GLN A 49 -2.40 -2.95 -12.33
N VAL A 50 -1.35 -3.34 -11.61
CA VAL A 50 -1.06 -4.75 -11.31
C VAL A 50 -1.62 -5.20 -9.96
N LEU A 51 -1.91 -4.26 -9.05
CA LEU A 51 -2.38 -4.53 -7.70
C LEU A 51 -3.80 -4.02 -7.50
N GLN A 52 -4.63 -4.83 -6.84
CA GLN A 52 -5.94 -4.40 -6.36
C GLN A 52 -5.76 -3.56 -5.09
N PHE A 53 -6.33 -2.36 -5.07
CA PHE A 53 -6.29 -1.53 -3.88
C PHE A 53 -7.26 -2.02 -2.81
N PRO A 54 -6.92 -1.85 -1.53
CA PRO A 54 -7.78 -2.25 -0.44
C PRO A 54 -9.09 -1.46 -0.46
N GLU A 55 -10.21 -2.17 -0.23
CA GLU A 55 -11.50 -1.55 0.06
C GLU A 55 -11.43 -0.81 1.40
N GLY A 56 -12.19 0.28 1.53
CA GLY A 56 -12.23 1.11 2.74
C GLY A 56 -11.12 2.16 2.86
N GLY A 57 -10.37 2.44 1.79
CA GLY A 57 -9.30 3.45 1.76
C GLY A 57 -8.11 3.10 2.66
N ILE A 58 -7.18 4.03 2.91
CA ILE A 58 -6.00 3.68 3.74
C ILE A 58 -6.35 3.54 5.21
N CYS A 59 -7.34 4.28 5.71
CA CYS A 59 -7.62 4.39 7.14
C CYS A 59 -8.00 3.04 7.77
N ALA A 60 -8.65 2.16 7.01
CA ALA A 60 -8.98 0.80 7.43
C ALA A 60 -7.74 -0.10 7.60
N HIS A 61 -6.61 0.27 7.00
CA HIS A 61 -5.38 -0.53 6.95
C HIS A 61 -4.19 0.19 7.62
N LEU A 62 -4.42 1.36 8.22
CA LEU A 62 -3.41 2.22 8.81
C LEU A 62 -3.38 2.07 10.34
N SER A 63 -2.18 1.99 10.91
CA SER A 63 -1.94 1.93 12.35
C SER A 63 -0.92 2.99 12.79
N PRO A 64 -1.25 3.91 13.71
CA PRO A 64 -2.59 4.15 14.26
C PRO A 64 -3.59 4.58 13.16
N SER A 65 -4.88 4.35 13.40
CA SER A 65 -5.90 4.73 12.41
C SER A 65 -6.06 6.25 12.31
N CYS A 66 -6.82 6.68 11.32
CA CYS A 66 -7.10 8.08 11.04
C CYS A 66 -7.81 8.78 12.22
N PRO A 67 -7.69 10.11 12.36
CA PRO A 67 -6.99 11.04 11.48
C PRO A 67 -5.46 10.94 11.54
N ILE A 68 -4.80 11.21 10.42
CA ILE A 68 -3.34 11.27 10.36
C ILE A 68 -2.88 12.59 10.96
N LYS A 69 -1.90 12.54 11.85
CA LYS A 69 -1.33 13.67 12.56
C LYS A 69 0.13 13.86 12.20
N ALA A 70 0.51 15.11 11.99
CA ALA A 70 1.88 15.50 11.70
C ALA A 70 2.85 14.95 12.75
N ARG A 71 4.04 14.58 12.28
CA ARG A 71 5.15 14.05 13.07
C ARG A 71 4.87 12.75 13.83
N LYS A 72 3.76 12.06 13.54
CA LYS A 72 3.50 10.70 14.04
C LYS A 72 3.95 9.63 13.06
N PHE A 73 4.33 8.49 13.62
CA PHE A 73 4.68 7.28 12.87
C PHE A 73 3.41 6.49 12.55
N TYR A 74 3.36 5.97 11.33
CA TYR A 74 2.27 5.16 10.81
C TYR A 74 2.80 3.93 10.07
N ALA A 75 2.08 2.83 10.19
CA ALA A 75 2.25 1.61 9.41
C ALA A 75 0.97 1.35 8.60
N LEU A 76 1.08 1.36 7.28
CA LEU A 76 0.02 0.92 6.37
C LEU A 76 0.27 -0.54 6.01
N LEU A 77 -0.66 -1.43 6.35
CA LEU A 77 -0.55 -2.86 6.10
C LEU A 77 -1.77 -3.36 5.32
N TYR A 78 -1.56 -3.79 4.08
CA TYR A 78 -2.64 -4.36 3.27
C TYR A 78 -2.17 -5.56 2.46
N ARG A 79 -3.12 -6.39 2.04
CA ARG A 79 -2.88 -7.65 1.34
C ARG A 79 -3.52 -7.66 -0.05
N PRO A 80 -2.94 -6.93 -1.02
CA PRO A 80 -3.53 -6.84 -2.34
C PRO A 80 -3.38 -8.17 -3.09
N ARG A 81 -4.40 -8.50 -3.88
CA ARG A 81 -4.30 -9.56 -4.88
C ARG A 81 -3.73 -8.99 -6.17
N VAL A 82 -2.84 -9.75 -6.78
CA VAL A 82 -2.22 -9.39 -8.06
C VAL A 82 -3.22 -9.68 -9.17
N ASN A 83 -3.50 -8.68 -9.99
CA ASN A 83 -4.46 -8.79 -11.09
C ASN A 83 -4.10 -9.95 -12.03
N LEU A 84 -5.12 -10.75 -12.38
CA LEU A 84 -4.99 -11.87 -13.31
C LEU A 84 -4.87 -11.38 -14.77
N GLN A 85 -5.56 -10.28 -15.09
CA GLN A 85 -5.55 -9.67 -16.41
C GLN A 85 -4.83 -8.32 -16.36
N SER A 86 -3.88 -8.16 -17.27
CA SER A 86 -3.26 -6.90 -17.64
C SER A 86 -4.11 -6.35 -18.79
N ARG A 87 -5.26 -5.75 -18.50
CA ARG A 87 -6.07 -5.07 -19.53
C ARG A 87 -5.47 -3.72 -19.84
#